data_AF-A0A1S0TGI8-F1
#
_entry.id   AF-A0A1S0TGI8-F1
#
_cell.length_a   1.000
_cell.length_b   1.000
_cell.length_c   1.000
_cell.angle_alpha   90.00
_cell.angle_beta   90.00
_cell.angle_gamma   90.00
#
_symmetry.space_group_name_H-M   'P 1'
#
loop_
_entity.id
_entity.type
_entity.pdbx_description
1 polymer ?
#
loop_
_entity_poly.entity_id
_entity_poly.type
_entity_poly.pdbx_seq_one_letter_code
_entity_poly.pdbx_strand_id
1 'polypeptide(L)'
;MVCNLNCTADWRPSVWGQCSRTCGDGGVQMRLLRCVWRGTRKPAGRNCQSSLRPIAIRACQEASNLPPCPPSTGASAIVAAAPNAIDIASKPFLLKGLENWRGWKLYDWSTDSNGNFRRKF
;
A
#
# COMPACT_ATOMS: atom_id res chain seq x y z
N MET A 1 -0.85 -42.95 -18.25
CA MET A 1 -1.44 -42.19 -17.13
C MET A 1 -2.30 -41.09 -17.74
N VAL A 2 -3.61 -41.20 -17.68
CA VAL A 2 -4.53 -40.23 -18.29
C VAL A 2 -4.79 -39.13 -17.24
N CYS A 3 -4.32 -37.92 -17.51
CA CYS A 3 -4.74 -36.76 -16.72
C CYS A 3 -6.20 -36.49 -17.05
N ASN A 4 -7.11 -36.67 -16.08
CA ASN A 4 -8.49 -36.29 -16.23
C ASN A 4 -8.55 -34.77 -16.48
N LEU A 5 -8.97 -34.33 -17.67
CA LEU A 5 -9.02 -32.91 -18.06
C LEU A 5 -9.92 -32.07 -17.14
N ASN A 6 -10.82 -32.74 -16.40
CA ASN A 6 -11.69 -32.14 -15.39
C ASN A 6 -10.96 -31.69 -14.11
N CYS A 7 -9.77 -32.23 -13.84
CA CYS A 7 -8.94 -31.90 -12.68
C CYS A 7 -7.73 -31.04 -13.06
N THR A 8 -7.76 -30.38 -14.23
CA THR A 8 -6.73 -29.42 -14.62
C THR A 8 -7.14 -28.02 -14.17
N ALA A 9 -6.31 -27.40 -13.33
CA ALA A 9 -6.49 -26.02 -12.89
C ALA A 9 -5.50 -25.10 -13.62
N ASP A 10 -5.95 -23.90 -14.00
CA ASP A 10 -5.13 -22.92 -14.68
C ASP A 10 -5.32 -21.52 -14.09
N TRP A 11 -4.26 -20.71 -14.19
CA TRP A 11 -4.33 -19.28 -13.87
C TRP A 11 -5.11 -18.54 -14.94
N ARG A 12 -6.21 -17.89 -14.53
CA ARG A 12 -6.97 -16.97 -15.37
C ARG A 12 -6.67 -15.53 -14.95
N PRO A 13 -5.95 -14.75 -15.77
CA PRO A 13 -5.73 -13.33 -15.51
C PRO A 13 -7.01 -12.53 -15.77
N SER A 14 -7.25 -11.53 -14.92
CA SER A 14 -8.24 -10.49 -15.19
C SER A 14 -7.72 -9.48 -16.21
N VAL A 15 -8.59 -8.55 -16.60
CA VAL A 15 -8.17 -7.31 -17.27
C VAL A 15 -7.16 -6.55 -16.40
N TRP A 16 -6.28 -5.80 -17.06
CA TRP A 16 -5.35 -4.89 -16.39
C TRP A 16 -6.12 -3.73 -15.77
N GLY A 17 -5.75 -3.38 -14.55
CA GLY A 17 -6.23 -2.17 -13.89
C GLY A 17 -5.61 -0.91 -14.49
N GLN A 18 -6.05 0.23 -13.96
CA GLN A 18 -5.50 1.53 -14.32
C GLN A 18 -4.03 1.64 -13.90
N CYS A 19 -3.32 2.58 -14.52
CA CYS A 19 -1.94 2.89 -14.16
C CYS A 19 -1.91 3.47 -12.74
N SER A 20 -0.92 3.07 -11.93
CA SER A 20 -0.73 3.60 -10.58
C SER A 20 -0.36 5.08 -10.57
N ARG A 21 0.15 5.60 -11.68
CA ARG A 21 0.50 7.00 -11.87
C ARG A 21 -0.31 7.61 -12.99
N THR A 22 -0.66 8.86 -12.79
CA THR A 22 -1.36 9.72 -13.75
C THR A 22 -0.48 10.89 -14.21
N CYS A 23 0.78 10.95 -13.74
CA CYS A 23 1.77 11.92 -14.14
C CYS A 23 3.16 11.27 -14.25
N GLY A 24 4.02 11.85 -15.08
CA GLY A 24 5.41 11.46 -15.29
C GLY A 24 5.58 10.05 -15.87
N ASP A 25 6.84 9.65 -16.02
CA ASP A 25 7.18 8.32 -16.50
C ASP A 25 7.22 7.28 -15.35
N GLY A 26 7.03 6.01 -15.71
CA GLY A 26 7.32 4.90 -14.80
C GLY A 26 6.18 4.46 -13.87
N GLY A 27 4.93 4.49 -14.34
CA GLY A 27 3.81 3.86 -13.63
C GLY A 27 3.73 2.34 -13.81
N VAL A 28 3.00 1.67 -12.92
CA VAL A 28 2.70 0.22 -13.02
C VAL A 28 1.20 -0.06 -13.09
N GLN A 29 0.81 -1.07 -13.85
CA GLN A 29 -0.54 -1.63 -13.87
C GLN A 29 -0.54 -2.98 -13.18
N MET A 30 -1.59 -3.24 -12.41
CA MET A 30 -1.80 -4.50 -11.71
C MET A 30 -3.01 -5.23 -12.27
N ARG A 31 -3.00 -6.57 -12.22
CA ARG A 31 -4.16 -7.41 -12.52
C ARG A 31 -4.32 -8.52 -11.49
N LEU A 32 -5.54 -8.99 -11.35
CA LEU A 32 -5.86 -10.12 -10.49
C LEU A 32 -5.64 -11.43 -11.24
N LEU A 33 -5.14 -12.44 -10.54
CA LEU A 33 -5.02 -13.80 -11.07
C LEU A 33 -5.94 -14.72 -10.27
N ARG A 34 -6.82 -15.43 -10.97
CA ARG A 34 -7.74 -16.38 -10.35
C ARG A 34 -7.35 -17.79 -10.74
N CYS A 35 -7.23 -18.67 -9.75
CA CYS A 35 -7.04 -20.10 -10.01
C CYS A 35 -8.41 -20.75 -10.21
N VAL A 36 -8.65 -21.33 -11.39
CA VAL A 36 -9.93 -21.96 -11.73
C VAL A 36 -9.75 -23.30 -12.42
N TRP A 37 -10.73 -24.17 -12.28
CA TRP A 37 -10.79 -25.44 -13.02
C TRP A 37 -11.06 -25.16 -14.50
N ARG A 38 -10.32 -25.82 -15.40
CA ARG A 38 -10.45 -25.64 -16.84
C ARG A 38 -11.86 -25.96 -17.35
N GLY A 39 -12.47 -27.04 -16.85
CA GLY A 39 -13.80 -27.49 -17.25
C GLY A 39 -14.94 -26.65 -16.67
N THR A 40 -14.92 -26.37 -15.36
CA THR A 40 -16.07 -25.73 -14.67
C THR A 40 -15.92 -24.22 -14.49
N ARG A 41 -14.72 -23.65 -14.71
CA ARG A 41 -14.36 -22.26 -14.39
C ARG A 41 -14.61 -21.84 -12.94
N LYS A 42 -14.92 -22.79 -12.04
CA LYS A 42 -15.09 -22.56 -10.61
C LYS A 42 -13.72 -22.38 -9.93
N PRO A 43 -13.66 -21.69 -8.77
CA PRO A 43 -12.43 -21.53 -8.01
C PRO A 43 -11.77 -22.89 -7.71
N ALA A 44 -10.50 -23.02 -8.06
CA ALA A 44 -9.72 -24.24 -7.84
C ALA A 44 -8.75 -24.11 -6.66
N GLY A 45 -8.85 -23.05 -5.85
CA GLY A 45 -8.02 -22.86 -4.65
C GLY A 45 -6.53 -22.80 -4.97
N ARG A 46 -5.75 -23.74 -4.43
CA ARG A 46 -4.29 -23.82 -4.58
C ARG A 46 -3.82 -24.75 -5.71
N ASN A 47 -4.74 -25.35 -6.48
CA ASN A 47 -4.39 -26.34 -7.50
C ASN A 47 -3.58 -25.79 -8.69
N CYS A 48 -3.45 -24.46 -8.83
CA CYS A 48 -2.63 -23.81 -9.86
C CYS A 48 -1.18 -23.55 -9.42
N GLN A 49 -0.77 -23.97 -8.21
CA GLN A 49 0.61 -23.72 -7.71
C GLN A 49 1.69 -24.42 -8.54
N SER A 50 1.38 -25.58 -9.12
CA SER A 50 2.28 -26.30 -10.03
C SER A 50 2.27 -25.72 -11.45
N SER A 51 1.32 -24.85 -11.78
CA SER A 51 1.23 -24.18 -13.07
C SER A 51 2.01 -22.87 -13.07
N LEU A 52 2.51 -22.48 -14.24
CA LEU A 52 3.22 -21.21 -14.42
C LEU A 52 2.30 -20.03 -14.04
N ARG A 53 2.71 -19.25 -13.03
CA ARG A 53 1.97 -18.06 -12.61
C ARG A 53 2.26 -16.91 -13.58
N PRO A 54 1.24 -16.40 -14.30
CA PRO A 54 1.44 -15.29 -15.22
C PRO A 54 1.77 -14.00 -14.46
N ILE A 55 2.33 -13.03 -15.16
CA ILE A 55 2.72 -11.73 -14.59
C ILE A 55 1.48 -11.00 -14.04
N ALA A 56 1.53 -10.55 -12.78
CA ALA A 56 0.43 -9.80 -12.15
C ALA A 56 0.65 -8.28 -12.17
N ILE A 57 1.87 -7.82 -12.44
CA ILE A 57 2.28 -6.42 -12.42
C ILE A 57 3.12 -6.14 -13.65
N ARG A 58 2.80 -5.08 -14.40
CA ARG A 58 3.59 -4.64 -15.56
C ARG A 58 3.77 -3.12 -15.55
N ALA A 59 4.73 -2.62 -16.31
CA ALA A 59 4.81 -1.19 -16.62
C ALA A 59 3.57 -0.73 -17.40
N CYS A 60 3.15 0.52 -17.20
CA CYS A 60 2.04 1.09 -17.97
C CYS A 60 2.41 1.20 -19.45
N GLN A 61 1.50 0.79 -20.34
CA GLN A 61 1.72 0.88 -21.79
C GLN A 61 1.73 2.34 -22.28
N GLU A 62 0.87 3.19 -21.72
CA GLU A 62 0.77 4.63 -22.03
C GLU A 62 1.54 5.56 -21.05
N ALA A 63 2.63 5.08 -20.43
CA ALA A 63 3.42 5.94 -19.52
C ALA A 63 3.94 7.23 -20.20
N SER A 64 4.11 7.21 -21.53
CA SER A 64 4.64 8.31 -22.34
C SER A 64 3.66 9.46 -22.62
N ASN A 65 2.36 9.31 -22.32
CA ASN A 65 1.36 10.36 -22.56
C ASN A 65 0.93 11.11 -21.29
N LEU A 66 1.57 10.83 -20.16
CA LEU A 66 1.20 11.45 -18.89
C LEU A 66 1.89 12.83 -18.76
N PRO A 67 1.18 13.85 -18.22
CA PRO A 67 1.79 15.15 -17.97
C PRO A 67 2.94 15.00 -16.96
N PRO A 68 3.99 15.85 -17.00
CA PRO A 68 5.05 15.81 -16.01
C PRO A 68 4.48 15.96 -14.60
N CYS A 69 4.96 15.16 -13.66
CA CYS A 69 4.52 15.31 -12.27
C CYS A 69 4.96 16.67 -11.72
N PRO A 70 4.12 17.33 -10.90
CA PRO A 70 4.57 18.49 -10.16
C PRO A 70 5.76 18.09 -9.28
N PRO A 71 6.75 18.97 -9.07
CA PRO A 71 7.85 18.69 -8.17
C PRO A 71 7.28 18.39 -6.78
N SER A 72 7.42 17.15 -6.33
CA SER A 72 7.13 16.80 -4.96
C SER A 72 8.19 17.48 -4.10
N THR A 73 7.85 18.60 -3.47
CA THR A 73 8.64 19.23 -2.40
C THR A 73 8.63 18.33 -1.16
N GLY A 74 9.23 17.15 -1.32
CA GLY A 74 9.35 16.08 -0.31
C GLY A 74 10.79 15.59 -0.16
N ALA A 75 11.74 16.27 -0.81
CA ALA A 75 13.13 16.29 -0.38
C ALA A 75 13.35 17.66 0.26
N SER A 76 13.68 17.65 1.54
CA SER A 76 13.92 18.80 2.41
C SER A 76 14.83 19.84 1.74
N ALA A 77 14.22 20.86 1.13
CA ALA A 77 14.87 22.12 0.82
C ALA A 77 14.46 23.07 1.95
N ILE A 78 15.39 23.24 2.89
CA ILE A 78 15.53 24.39 3.79
C ILE A 78 14.63 25.57 3.42
N VAL A 79 13.48 25.71 4.09
CA VAL A 79 12.79 27.00 4.11
C VAL A 79 13.68 27.91 4.95
N ALA A 80 14.17 28.96 4.29
CA ALA A 80 15.02 30.00 4.84
C ALA A 80 14.47 30.52 6.17
N ALA A 81 15.39 30.76 7.12
CA ALA A 81 15.11 31.36 8.40
C ALA A 81 14.31 32.67 8.25
N ALA A 82 13.11 32.72 8.84
CA ALA A 82 12.42 33.97 9.09
C ALA A 82 13.06 34.62 10.35
N PRO A 83 13.57 35.87 10.27
CA PRO A 83 14.27 36.52 11.38
C PRO A 83 13.30 37.19 12.36
N ASN A 84 12.33 36.47 12.93
CA ASN A 84 11.41 37.00 13.96
C ASN A 84 10.39 35.96 14.43
N ALA A 85 10.83 35.00 15.25
CA ALA A 85 9.93 34.24 16.12
C ALA A 85 9.90 34.91 17.50
N ILE A 86 8.73 35.41 17.91
CA ILE A 86 8.47 35.91 19.26
C ILE A 86 8.14 34.66 20.11
N ASP A 87 9.03 34.32 21.04
CA ASP A 87 8.86 33.22 21.98
C ASP A 87 7.81 33.61 23.04
N ILE A 88 6.57 33.17 22.86
CA ILE A 88 5.53 33.27 23.89
C ILE A 88 5.54 31.95 24.66
N ALA A 89 6.61 31.73 25.42
CA ALA A 89 6.53 30.97 26.64
C ALA A 89 5.42 31.57 27.53
N SER A 90 4.65 30.70 28.18
CA SER A 90 3.63 31.03 29.18
C SER A 90 2.23 31.41 28.65
N LYS A 91 1.54 30.45 28.02
CA LYS A 91 0.10 30.29 28.23
C LYS A 91 -0.23 28.82 28.43
N PRO A 92 -0.84 28.42 29.56
CA PRO A 92 -1.29 27.05 29.74
C PRO A 92 -2.45 26.81 28.78
N PHE A 93 -2.15 26.18 27.64
CA PHE A 93 -3.15 25.61 26.76
C PHE A 93 -3.84 24.52 27.56
N LEU A 94 -5.02 24.84 28.08
CA LEU A 94 -5.94 23.86 28.65
C LEU A 94 -6.31 22.87 27.53
N LEU A 95 -5.60 21.74 27.49
CA LEU A 95 -5.97 20.53 26.75
C LEU A 95 -7.23 19.91 27.36
N LYS A 96 -8.36 20.62 27.30
CA LYS A 96 -9.69 20.01 27.43
C LYS A 96 -10.18 19.64 26.03
N GLY A 97 -9.69 18.51 25.54
CA GLY A 97 -10.04 18.03 24.20
C GLY A 97 -9.71 16.56 23.94
N LEU A 98 -9.54 15.74 24.98
CA LEU A 98 -9.31 14.29 24.81
C LEU A 98 -10.18 13.42 25.72
N GLU A 99 -11.37 13.89 26.06
CA GLU A 99 -12.40 13.05 26.66
C GLU A 99 -13.42 12.72 25.57
N ASN A 100 -13.11 11.73 24.72
CA ASN A 100 -14.12 10.93 23.99
C ASN A 100 -13.54 9.74 23.20
N TRP A 101 -12.46 9.11 23.67
CA TRP A 101 -12.02 7.81 23.17
C TRP A 101 -12.10 6.73 24.25
N ARG A 102 -13.28 6.57 24.86
CA ARG A 102 -13.63 5.40 25.70
C ARG A 102 -13.85 4.17 24.80
N GLY A 103 -12.77 3.62 24.21
CA GLY A 103 -12.89 2.42 23.39
C GLY A 103 -11.61 1.71 22.92
N TRP A 104 -10.42 2.33 23.01
CA TRP A 104 -9.17 1.69 22.56
C TRP A 104 -8.20 1.47 23.72
N LYS A 105 -8.55 0.57 24.63
CA LYS A 105 -7.53 -0.12 25.45
C LYS A 105 -6.92 -1.24 24.60
N LEU A 106 -5.97 -0.89 23.74
CA LEU A 106 -5.07 -1.88 23.15
C LEU A 106 -3.65 -1.32 23.27
N TYR A 107 -2.88 -1.98 24.15
CA TYR A 107 -1.44 -1.81 24.43
C TYR A 107 -0.96 -0.44 24.94
N ASP A 108 -0.81 -0.33 26.27
CA ASP A 108 0.02 0.71 26.90
C ASP A 108 1.49 0.46 26.52
N TRP A 109 2.07 1.38 25.73
CA TRP A 109 3.48 1.37 25.39
C TRP A 109 4.21 2.44 26.21
N SER A 110 5.42 2.13 26.67
CA SER A 110 6.33 3.08 27.32
C SER A 110 7.69 3.04 26.65
N THR A 111 8.28 4.21 26.43
CA THR A 111 9.67 4.36 26.01
C THR A 111 10.62 4.07 27.17
N ASP A 112 11.61 3.22 26.94
CA ASP A 112 12.74 3.09 27.87
C ASP A 112 13.74 4.25 27.70
N SER A 113 14.74 4.30 28.59
CA SER A 113 15.80 5.32 28.58
C SER A 113 16.69 5.30 27.33
N ASN A 114 16.54 4.28 26.46
CA ASN A 114 17.22 4.18 25.17
C ASN A 114 16.29 4.55 24.00
N GLY A 115 15.08 5.06 24.28
CA GLY A 115 14.10 5.48 23.28
C GLY A 115 13.34 4.32 22.63
N ASN A 116 13.43 3.10 23.17
CA ASN A 116 12.76 1.95 22.59
C ASN A 116 11.36 1.76 23.19
N PHE A 117 10.37 1.52 22.32
CA PHE A 117 8.99 1.32 22.73
C PHE A 117 8.79 -0.10 23.29
N ARG A 118 8.54 -0.19 24.59
CA ARG A 118 8.25 -1.45 25.29
C ARG A 118 6.80 -1.47 25.73
N ARG A 119 6.15 -2.63 25.60
CA ARG A 119 4.81 -2.86 26.15
C ARG A 119 4.88 -2.93 27.67
N LYS A 120 4.03 -2.18 28.37
CA LYS A 120 3.82 -2.36 29.81
C LYS A 120 3.01 -3.64 30.00
N PHE A 121 3.54 -4.57 30.79
CA PHE A 121 2.77 -5.68 31.34
C PHE A 121 1.98 -5.20 32.55
#